data_AF-A0A7S3SQ05-F1
#
_entry.id   AF-A0A7S3SQ05-F1
#
_cell.length_a   1.000
_cell.length_b   1.000
_cell.length_c   1.000
_cell.angle_alpha   90.00
_cell.angle_beta   90.00
_cell.angle_gamma   90.00
#
_symmetry.space_group_name_H-M   'P 1'
#
loop_
_entity.id
_entity.type
_entity.pdbx_description
1 polymer ?
#
loop_
_entity_poly.entity_id
_entity_poly.type
_entity_poly.pdbx_seq_one_letter_code
_entity_poly.pdbx_strand_id
1 'polypeptide(L)'
;GSSADPITLFSCYEVRGGEPAQELWFEQHEWGKHGICAGVADATDFFRQVCELSAPPLKVLNASRGAGRTLTEMADDLRTAGFPVFSVDDIHSQIELSACASNDGKWKLAPVADFPRFCKGDVPPKPPPGPPPPPAHVCVPLQHGPPCKTDADCTDVPQCVRCAHSGFCTDVKLPPLLF
;
A
#
# COMPACT_ATOMS: atom_id res chain seq x y z
N GLY A 1 1.93 1.00 17.34
CA GLY A 1 0.74 1.82 17.58
C GLY A 1 0.10 1.45 18.90
N SER A 2 -0.78 2.30 19.42
CA SER A 2 -1.66 1.98 20.55
C SER A 2 -2.87 1.17 20.06
N SER A 3 -3.45 0.33 20.92
CA SER A 3 -4.73 -0.36 20.67
C SER A 3 -5.90 0.22 21.49
N ALA A 4 -5.66 1.28 22.25
CA ALA A 4 -6.68 1.87 23.12
C ALA A 4 -7.83 2.50 22.33
N ASP A 5 -9.05 2.32 22.83
CA ASP A 5 -10.28 2.87 22.24
C ASP A 5 -10.31 4.41 22.31
N PRO A 6 -10.98 5.08 21.36
CA PRO A 6 -11.30 6.50 21.49
C PRO A 6 -12.25 6.73 22.68
N ILE A 7 -12.01 7.81 23.40
CA ILE A 7 -12.83 8.26 24.54
C ILE A 7 -13.48 9.62 24.29
N THR A 8 -13.22 10.21 23.12
CA THR A 8 -13.75 11.49 22.67
C THR A 8 -14.21 11.35 21.23
N LEU A 9 -15.34 11.96 20.93
CA LEU A 9 -15.93 11.94 19.60
C LEU A 9 -15.16 12.84 18.62
N PHE A 10 -15.01 12.38 17.38
CA PHE A 10 -14.39 13.16 16.30
C PHE A 10 -15.46 13.91 15.51
N SER A 11 -15.20 15.18 15.21
CA SER A 11 -16.21 16.10 14.66
C SER A 11 -16.80 15.71 13.29
N CYS A 12 -16.14 14.85 12.50
CA CYS A 12 -16.71 14.37 11.25
C CYS A 12 -17.75 13.25 11.44
N TYR A 13 -17.80 12.64 12.63
CA TYR A 13 -18.80 11.66 13.06
C TYR A 13 -19.92 12.28 13.87
N GLU A 14 -19.76 13.52 14.34
CA GLU A 14 -20.82 14.28 15.00
C GLU A 14 -21.99 14.54 14.04
N VAL A 15 -23.12 13.88 14.30
CA VAL A 15 -24.36 14.12 13.56
C VAL A 15 -25.18 15.15 14.32
N ARG A 16 -25.70 16.16 13.61
CA ARG A 16 -26.60 17.15 14.22
C ARG A 16 -27.84 16.46 14.78
N GLY A 17 -28.01 16.50 16.10
CA GLY A 17 -29.11 15.84 16.80
C GLY A 17 -28.89 14.34 17.02
N GLY A 18 -27.66 13.85 16.82
CA GLY A 18 -27.25 12.50 17.20
C GLY A 18 -27.05 12.36 18.71
N GLU A 19 -27.03 11.10 19.16
CA GLU A 19 -26.76 10.74 20.55
C GLU A 19 -25.25 10.49 20.72
N PRO A 20 -24.51 11.33 21.47
CA PRO A 20 -23.04 11.25 21.52
C PRO A 20 -22.51 9.89 21.97
N ALA A 21 -23.25 9.18 22.85
CA ALA A 21 -22.88 7.85 23.30
C ALA A 21 -22.96 6.79 22.18
N GLN A 22 -23.93 6.93 21.26
CA GLN A 22 -24.07 6.04 20.12
C GLN A 22 -23.00 6.31 19.06
N GLU A 23 -22.69 7.59 18.82
CA GLU A 23 -21.63 8.00 17.90
C GLU A 23 -20.25 7.53 18.40
N LEU A 24 -19.98 7.69 19.70
CA LEU A 24 -18.75 7.18 20.31
C LEU A 24 -18.67 5.64 20.25
N TRP A 25 -19.78 4.94 20.49
CA TRP A 25 -19.83 3.48 20.33
C TRP A 25 -19.48 3.06 18.89
N PHE A 26 -19.96 3.81 17.90
CA PHE A 26 -19.64 3.54 16.51
C PHE A 26 -18.14 3.76 16.22
N GLU A 27 -17.54 4.85 16.71
CA GLU A 27 -16.09 5.03 16.61
C GLU A 27 -15.30 3.91 17.30
N GLN A 28 -15.74 3.45 18.46
CA GLN A 28 -15.11 2.30 19.13
C GLN A 28 -15.23 1.01 18.29
N HIS A 29 -16.36 0.80 17.63
CA HIS A 29 -16.57 -0.31 16.70
C HIS A 29 -15.61 -0.24 15.51
N GLU A 30 -15.55 0.92 14.85
CA GLU A 30 -14.70 1.14 13.68
C GLU A 30 -13.22 1.01 14.04
N TRP A 31 -12.81 1.53 15.19
CA TRP A 31 -11.45 1.36 15.70
C TRP A 31 -11.13 -0.12 15.97
N GLY A 32 -11.96 -0.79 16.77
CA GLY A 32 -11.72 -2.16 17.19
C GLY A 32 -11.71 -3.16 16.02
N LYS A 33 -12.56 -2.95 15.01
CA LYS A 33 -12.65 -3.83 13.84
C LYS A 33 -11.69 -3.49 12.72
N HIS A 34 -11.49 -2.21 12.44
CA HIS A 34 -10.82 -1.76 11.22
C HIS A 34 -9.56 -0.95 11.54
N GLY A 35 -9.63 -0.02 12.48
CA GLY A 35 -8.54 0.89 12.79
C GLY A 35 -7.28 0.23 13.36
N ILE A 36 -7.41 -0.74 14.27
CA ILE A 36 -6.26 -1.45 14.87
C ILE A 36 -5.36 -2.10 13.80
N CYS A 37 -5.96 -2.57 12.71
CA CYS A 37 -5.27 -3.23 11.60
C CYS A 37 -4.86 -2.26 10.47
N ALA A 38 -5.23 -0.99 10.56
CA ALA A 38 -5.06 -0.02 9.47
C ALA A 38 -3.64 0.52 9.31
N GLY A 39 -2.68 0.08 10.13
CA GLY A 39 -1.28 0.54 10.05
C GLY A 39 -1.05 1.99 10.51
N VAL A 40 -2.03 2.57 11.21
CA VAL A 40 -1.99 3.93 11.78
C VAL A 40 -1.42 3.93 13.20
N ALA A 41 -1.08 5.11 13.72
CA ALA A 41 -0.42 5.21 15.02
C ALA A 41 -1.32 4.82 16.21
N ASP A 42 -2.57 5.29 16.19
CA ASP A 42 -3.58 5.10 17.23
C ASP A 42 -4.97 5.51 16.70
N ALA A 43 -6.01 5.43 17.54
CA ALA A 43 -7.37 5.82 17.19
C ALA A 43 -7.49 7.30 16.76
N THR A 44 -6.71 8.20 17.35
CA THR A 44 -6.74 9.62 16.97
C THR A 44 -6.19 9.81 15.56
N ASP A 45 -5.07 9.17 15.23
CA ASP A 45 -4.52 9.20 13.88
C ASP A 45 -5.45 8.51 12.87
N PHE A 46 -6.12 7.43 13.25
CA PHE A 46 -7.13 6.75 12.43
C PHE A 46 -8.27 7.70 12.03
N PHE A 47 -9.00 8.24 13.02
CA PHE A 47 -10.18 9.04 12.75
C PHE A 47 -9.85 10.38 12.11
N ARG A 48 -8.72 11.00 12.46
CA ARG A 48 -8.24 12.19 11.75
C ARG A 48 -8.04 11.91 10.26
N GLN A 49 -7.38 10.81 9.91
CA GLN A 49 -7.18 10.44 8.51
C GLN A 49 -8.51 10.11 7.81
N VAL A 50 -9.43 9.42 8.48
CA VAL A 50 -10.78 9.17 7.93
C VAL A 50 -11.52 10.48 7.65
N CYS A 51 -11.50 11.45 8.57
CA CYS A 51 -12.11 12.76 8.36
C CYS A 51 -11.44 13.52 7.19
N GLU A 52 -10.10 13.53 7.13
CA GLU A 52 -9.34 14.21 6.07
C GLU A 52 -9.60 13.59 4.68
N LEU A 53 -9.69 12.25 4.59
CA LEU A 53 -9.94 11.54 3.33
C LEU A 53 -11.39 11.69 2.84
N SER A 54 -12.35 11.70 3.76
CA SER A 54 -13.78 11.72 3.43
C SER A 54 -14.30 13.11 3.09
N ALA A 55 -13.76 14.18 3.69
CA ALA A 55 -14.31 15.53 3.54
C ALA A 55 -14.36 16.03 2.08
N PRO A 56 -13.32 15.88 1.24
CA PRO A 56 -13.38 16.38 -0.15
C PRO A 56 -14.39 15.63 -1.04
N PRO A 57 -14.45 14.27 -1.07
CA PRO A 57 -15.52 13.55 -1.77
C PRO A 57 -16.92 13.92 -1.26
N LEU A 58 -17.10 14.02 0.06
CA LEU A 58 -18.40 14.38 0.66
C LEU A 58 -18.86 15.77 0.24
N LYS A 59 -17.95 16.72 0.02
CA LYS A 59 -18.29 18.05 -0.52
C LYS A 59 -18.90 17.95 -1.92
N VAL A 60 -18.35 17.11 -2.79
CA VAL A 60 -18.90 16.86 -4.15
C VAL A 60 -20.26 16.19 -4.03
N LEU A 61 -20.36 15.12 -3.23
CA LEU A 61 -21.60 14.37 -3.04
C LEU A 61 -22.73 15.24 -2.46
N ASN A 62 -22.43 16.13 -1.52
CA ASN A 62 -23.41 17.06 -0.97
C ASN A 62 -23.95 18.02 -2.04
N ALA A 63 -23.09 18.52 -2.92
CA ALA A 63 -23.52 19.38 -4.04
C ALA A 63 -24.36 18.59 -5.06
N SER A 64 -23.92 17.40 -5.46
CA SER A 64 -24.65 16.54 -6.38
C SER A 64 -26.02 16.12 -5.82
N ARG A 65 -26.09 15.79 -4.52
CA ARG A 65 -27.34 15.50 -3.83
C ARG A 65 -28.26 16.71 -3.77
N GLY A 66 -27.73 17.90 -3.48
CA GLY A 66 -28.49 19.16 -3.51
C GLY A 66 -29.08 19.49 -4.88
N ALA A 67 -28.42 19.04 -5.96
CA ALA A 67 -28.90 19.16 -7.33
C ALA A 67 -29.85 18.03 -7.77
N GLY A 68 -30.21 17.10 -6.87
CA GLY A 68 -31.15 16.01 -7.17
C GLY A 68 -30.58 14.91 -8.07
N ARG A 69 -29.26 14.75 -8.13
CA ARG A 69 -28.60 13.76 -8.98
C ARG A 69 -28.80 12.34 -8.47
N THR A 70 -28.78 11.38 -9.39
CA THR A 70 -28.80 9.93 -9.10
C THR A 70 -27.45 9.44 -8.60
N LEU A 71 -27.40 8.24 -8.00
CA LEU A 71 -26.14 7.65 -7.49
C LEU A 71 -25.06 7.53 -8.57
N THR A 72 -25.43 7.09 -9.77
CA THR A 72 -24.50 6.99 -10.91
C THR A 72 -23.94 8.36 -11.31
N GLU A 73 -24.79 9.38 -11.37
CA GLU A 73 -24.35 10.73 -11.68
C GLU A 73 -23.48 11.35 -10.59
N MET A 74 -23.75 11.04 -9.32
CA MET A 74 -22.86 11.42 -8.21
C MET A 74 -21.47 10.77 -8.34
N ALA A 75 -21.42 9.50 -8.77
CA ALA A 75 -20.16 8.83 -9.04
C ALA A 75 -19.41 9.47 -10.22
N ASP A 76 -20.12 9.89 -11.27
CA ASP A 76 -19.53 10.60 -12.41
C ASP A 76 -19.02 12.00 -12.03
N ASP A 77 -19.72 12.70 -11.13
CA ASP A 77 -19.24 13.97 -10.56
C ASP A 77 -17.95 13.76 -9.75
N LEU A 78 -17.86 12.69 -8.96
CA LEU A 78 -16.64 12.32 -8.25
C LEU A 78 -15.48 12.04 -9.21
N ARG A 79 -15.72 11.25 -10.27
CA ARG A 79 -14.70 10.97 -11.31
C ARG A 79 -14.25 12.26 -12.00
N THR A 80 -15.19 13.13 -12.35
CA THR A 80 -14.92 14.43 -12.96
C THR A 80 -14.08 15.33 -12.05
N ALA A 81 -14.32 15.26 -10.74
CA ALA A 81 -13.53 15.95 -9.73
C ALA A 81 -12.16 15.28 -9.43
N GLY A 82 -11.82 14.19 -10.12
CA GLY A 82 -10.54 13.49 -10.01
C GLY A 82 -10.47 12.45 -8.88
N PHE A 83 -11.59 12.08 -8.28
CA PHE A 83 -11.62 11.06 -7.23
C PHE A 83 -11.58 9.63 -7.81
N PRO A 84 -10.87 8.71 -7.16
CA PRO A 84 -10.68 7.35 -7.67
C PRO A 84 -11.86 6.45 -7.31
N VAL A 85 -12.99 6.63 -8.00
CA VAL A 85 -14.15 5.75 -7.85
C VAL A 85 -13.79 4.34 -8.31
N PHE A 86 -13.78 3.41 -7.36
CA PHE A 86 -13.46 1.99 -7.56
C PHE A 86 -14.71 1.20 -7.98
N SER A 87 -15.82 1.41 -7.28
CA SER A 87 -17.08 0.70 -7.51
C SER A 87 -18.28 1.59 -7.20
N VAL A 88 -19.43 1.26 -7.79
CA VAL A 88 -20.73 1.82 -7.47
C VAL A 88 -21.66 0.64 -7.17
N ASP A 89 -22.12 0.53 -5.94
CA ASP A 89 -23.05 -0.50 -5.47
C ASP A 89 -24.45 0.13 -5.40
N ASP A 90 -25.27 -0.16 -6.41
CA ASP A 90 -26.63 0.33 -6.52
C ASP A 90 -27.61 -0.39 -5.57
N ILE A 91 -27.28 -1.62 -5.14
CA ILE A 91 -28.08 -2.41 -4.20
C ILE A 91 -28.05 -1.75 -2.82
N HIS A 92 -26.87 -1.34 -2.36
CA HIS A 92 -26.70 -0.71 -1.04
C HIS A 92 -26.56 0.82 -1.09
N SER A 93 -26.67 1.41 -2.29
CA SER A 93 -26.52 2.86 -2.51
C SER A 93 -25.17 3.40 -2.04
N GLN A 94 -24.07 2.74 -2.44
CA GLN A 94 -22.71 3.10 -2.05
C GLN A 94 -21.86 3.48 -3.26
N ILE A 95 -20.96 4.44 -3.06
CA ILE A 95 -19.88 4.74 -3.99
C ILE A 95 -18.58 4.46 -3.24
N GLU A 96 -17.79 3.51 -3.74
CA GLU A 96 -16.55 3.10 -3.11
C GLU A 96 -15.37 3.81 -3.79
N LEU A 97 -14.49 4.41 -3.00
CA LEU A 97 -13.27 5.04 -3.48
C LEU A 97 -12.06 4.18 -3.10
N SER A 98 -11.11 4.00 -4.01
CA SER A 98 -9.89 3.27 -3.69
C SER A 98 -8.92 4.13 -2.88
N ALA A 99 -8.36 3.53 -1.84
CA ALA A 99 -7.37 4.13 -0.96
C ALA A 99 -6.23 3.15 -0.66
N CYS A 100 -5.05 3.67 -0.36
CA CYS A 100 -3.94 2.88 0.11
C CYS A 100 -3.11 3.65 1.14
N ALA A 101 -2.40 2.92 1.99
CA ALA A 101 -1.49 3.48 2.99
C ALA A 101 -0.04 3.44 2.50
N SER A 102 0.71 4.51 2.78
CA SER A 102 2.16 4.55 2.67
C SER A 102 2.84 3.94 3.91
N ASN A 103 4.14 3.64 3.85
CA ASN A 103 4.87 3.03 4.99
C ASN A 103 4.94 3.92 6.24
N ASP A 104 4.62 5.21 6.11
CA ASP A 104 4.49 6.17 7.20
C ASP A 104 3.12 6.09 7.91
N GLY A 105 2.27 5.13 7.52
CA GLY A 105 0.92 4.97 8.05
C GLY A 105 -0.08 5.99 7.53
N LYS A 106 0.24 6.72 6.44
CA LYS A 106 -0.65 7.72 5.83
C LYS A 106 -1.45 7.15 4.67
N TRP A 107 -2.76 7.14 4.86
CA TRP A 107 -3.76 6.74 3.87
C TRP A 107 -4.01 7.87 2.87
N LYS A 108 -4.16 7.50 1.61
CA LYS A 108 -4.37 8.41 0.47
C LYS A 108 -5.41 7.82 -0.46
N LEU A 109 -6.28 8.66 -1.02
CA LEU A 109 -7.09 8.28 -2.17
C LEU A 109 -6.20 8.24 -3.41
N ALA A 110 -6.20 7.11 -4.11
CA ALA A 110 -5.50 6.96 -5.39
C ALA A 110 -6.22 5.90 -6.25
N PRO A 111 -6.11 5.96 -7.59
CA PRO A 111 -6.49 4.82 -8.43
C PRO A 111 -5.65 3.60 -8.08
N VAL A 112 -6.25 2.40 -8.10
CA VAL A 112 -5.55 1.13 -7.80
C VAL A 112 -4.27 0.96 -8.64
N ALA A 113 -4.32 1.37 -9.92
CA ALA A 113 -3.18 1.33 -10.83
C ALA A 113 -1.98 2.17 -10.36
N ASP A 114 -2.21 3.21 -9.56
CA ASP A 114 -1.20 4.13 -9.06
C ASP A 114 -0.74 3.81 -7.62
N PHE A 115 -1.30 2.78 -6.97
CA PHE A 115 -0.85 2.35 -5.65
C PHE A 115 0.67 2.10 -5.58
N PRO A 116 1.33 1.47 -6.58
CA PRO A 116 2.79 1.31 -6.55
C PRO A 116 3.57 2.61 -6.51
N ARG A 117 2.98 3.72 -6.97
CA ARG A 117 3.59 5.05 -6.96
C ARG A 117 3.32 5.79 -5.67
N PHE A 118 2.08 5.74 -5.17
CA PHE A 118 1.65 6.56 -4.03
C PHE A 118 1.81 5.89 -2.67
N CYS A 119 1.87 4.56 -2.64
CA CYS A 119 1.78 3.77 -1.41
C CYS A 119 2.95 2.80 -1.22
N LYS A 120 3.88 2.72 -2.18
CA LYS A 120 5.23 2.27 -1.84
C LYS A 120 5.86 3.36 -1.00
N GLY A 121 6.08 3.09 0.29
CA GLY A 121 6.88 3.99 1.11
C GLY A 121 8.23 4.20 0.44
N ASP A 122 8.75 5.41 0.61
CA ASP A 122 9.99 5.86 0.01
C ASP A 122 10.98 4.71 -0.12
N VAL A 123 11.26 4.30 -1.36
CA VAL A 123 12.45 3.49 -1.60
C VAL A 123 13.57 4.36 -1.06
N PRO A 124 14.33 3.94 -0.02
CA PRO A 124 15.48 4.70 0.43
C PRO A 124 16.29 5.05 -0.81
N PRO A 125 16.77 6.30 -0.97
CA PRO A 125 17.59 6.63 -2.13
C PRO A 125 18.63 5.52 -2.26
N LYS A 126 18.66 4.89 -3.44
CA LYS A 126 19.58 3.80 -3.74
C LYS A 126 20.92 4.19 -3.13
N PRO A 127 21.52 3.38 -2.23
CA PRO A 127 22.82 3.72 -1.68
C PRO A 127 23.72 4.11 -2.86
N PRO A 128 24.53 5.18 -2.76
CA PRO A 128 25.47 5.50 -3.82
C PRO A 128 26.17 4.19 -4.20
N PRO A 129 26.32 3.88 -5.51
CA PRO A 129 26.87 2.60 -5.93
C PRO A 129 28.08 2.32 -5.06
N GLY A 130 27.97 1.26 -4.25
CA GLY A 130 29.08 0.83 -3.43
C GLY A 130 30.29 0.69 -4.35
N PRO A 131 31.52 0.92 -3.86
CA PRO A 131 32.69 0.61 -4.64
C PRO A 131 32.49 -0.79 -5.25
N PRO A 132 32.71 -0.97 -6.56
CA PRO A 132 32.44 -2.24 -7.22
C PRO A 132 33.06 -3.33 -6.36
N PRO A 133 32.31 -4.42 -6.05
CA PRO A 133 32.89 -5.52 -5.31
C PRO A 133 34.19 -5.89 -6.03
N PRO A 134 35.31 -6.07 -5.31
CA PRO A 134 36.54 -6.51 -5.94
C PRO A 134 36.17 -7.72 -6.79
N PRO A 135 36.58 -7.78 -8.05
CA PRO A 135 36.21 -8.88 -8.91
C PRO A 135 36.66 -10.17 -8.22
N ALA A 136 35.68 -10.93 -7.72
CA ALA A 136 35.93 -12.21 -7.10
C ALA A 136 36.25 -13.18 -8.23
N HIS A 137 37.49 -13.18 -8.71
CA HIS A 137 37.93 -14.00 -9.83
C HIS A 137 37.93 -15.52 -9.52
N VAL A 138 37.24 -15.97 -8.47
CA VAL A 138 37.16 -17.37 -8.04
C VAL A 138 35.81 -17.62 -7.34
N CYS A 139 35.17 -18.77 -7.60
CA CYS A 139 34.05 -19.22 -6.78
C CYS A 139 34.58 -19.87 -5.50
N VAL A 140 34.13 -19.37 -4.35
CA VAL A 140 34.45 -19.94 -3.03
C VAL A 140 33.25 -20.75 -2.54
N PRO A 141 33.44 -21.93 -1.92
CA PRO A 141 32.34 -22.71 -1.37
C PRO A 141 31.44 -21.89 -0.46
N LEU A 142 30.12 -22.02 -0.66
CA LEU A 142 29.06 -21.31 0.08
C LEU A 142 29.08 -19.76 -0.08
N GLN A 143 29.74 -19.22 -1.10
CA GLN A 143 29.71 -17.79 -1.45
C GLN A 143 29.21 -17.56 -2.89
N HIS A 144 28.68 -16.37 -3.14
CA HIS A 144 28.37 -15.96 -4.52
C HIS A 144 29.67 -15.65 -5.27
N GLY A 145 29.84 -16.25 -6.45
CA GLY A 145 30.90 -15.88 -7.40
C GLY A 145 30.57 -14.61 -8.18
N PRO A 146 31.31 -14.32 -9.27
CA PRO A 146 31.02 -13.19 -10.16
C PRO A 146 29.60 -13.18 -10.72
N PRO A 147 29.08 -12.00 -11.12
CA PRO A 147 27.82 -11.91 -11.85
C PRO A 147 27.85 -12.69 -13.17
N CYS A 148 26.76 -13.35 -13.52
CA CYS A 148 26.62 -14.10 -14.77
C CYS A 148 25.19 -13.97 -15.33
N LYS A 149 25.06 -14.20 -16.64
CA LYS A 149 23.77 -14.35 -17.34
C LYS A 149 23.57 -15.78 -17.82
N THR A 150 24.65 -16.46 -18.19
CA THR A 150 24.67 -17.82 -18.72
C THR A 150 25.84 -18.60 -18.13
N ASP A 151 25.80 -19.93 -18.24
CA ASP A 151 26.90 -20.78 -17.77
C ASP A 151 28.25 -20.48 -18.45
N ALA A 152 28.21 -19.98 -19.69
CA ALA A 152 29.40 -19.58 -20.44
C ALA A 152 30.15 -18.41 -19.78
N ASP A 153 29.48 -17.57 -18.99
CA ASP A 153 30.13 -16.45 -18.29
C ASP A 153 31.04 -16.94 -17.13
N CYS A 154 30.90 -18.21 -16.73
CA CYS A 154 31.60 -18.79 -15.59
C CYS A 154 32.73 -19.76 -15.99
N THR A 155 32.91 -20.06 -17.28
CA THR A 155 33.87 -21.10 -17.74
C THR A 155 35.32 -20.72 -17.52
N ASP A 156 35.63 -19.43 -17.58
CA ASP A 156 36.99 -18.89 -17.40
C ASP A 156 37.23 -18.38 -15.96
N VAL A 157 36.26 -18.60 -15.05
CA VAL A 157 36.39 -18.22 -13.64
C VAL A 157 36.83 -19.45 -12.83
N PRO A 158 38.05 -19.44 -12.26
CA PRO A 158 38.52 -20.50 -11.39
C PRO A 158 37.48 -20.98 -10.38
N GLN A 159 37.33 -22.31 -10.26
CA GLN A 159 36.43 -22.99 -9.32
C GLN A 159 34.92 -22.74 -9.54
N CYS A 160 34.52 -21.97 -10.55
CA CYS A 160 33.12 -21.87 -10.94
C CYS A 160 32.77 -22.96 -11.95
N VAL A 161 31.53 -23.47 -11.89
CA VAL A 161 31.06 -24.54 -12.78
C VAL A 161 29.85 -24.15 -13.62
N ARG A 162 29.10 -23.12 -13.22
CA ARG A 162 27.90 -22.63 -13.93
C ARG A 162 27.38 -21.32 -13.36
N CYS A 163 26.40 -20.73 -14.03
CA CYS A 163 25.60 -19.64 -13.49
C CYS A 163 24.50 -20.22 -12.59
N ALA A 164 24.50 -19.85 -11.30
CA ALA A 164 23.33 -20.07 -10.48
C ALA A 164 22.24 -19.12 -10.97
N HIS A 165 21.02 -19.61 -11.20
CA HIS A 165 19.87 -18.81 -11.64
C HIS A 165 19.52 -17.61 -10.73
N SER A 166 20.29 -17.37 -9.67
CA SER A 166 20.35 -16.14 -8.88
C SER A 166 21.11 -14.97 -9.54
N GLY A 167 21.77 -15.20 -10.69
CA GLY A 167 22.55 -14.18 -11.41
C GLY A 167 24.04 -14.15 -11.04
N PHE A 168 24.55 -15.18 -10.36
CA PHE A 168 25.95 -15.28 -9.93
C PHE A 168 26.55 -16.68 -10.19
N CYS A 169 27.84 -16.75 -10.51
CA CYS A 169 28.55 -18.01 -10.69
C CYS A 169 28.62 -18.80 -9.37
N THR A 170 28.68 -20.13 -9.47
CA THR A 170 28.76 -21.04 -8.32
C THR A 170 29.74 -22.19 -8.57
N ASP A 171 30.29 -22.78 -7.50
CA ASP A 171 31.06 -24.02 -7.50
C ASP A 171 30.16 -25.29 -7.46
N VAL A 172 28.84 -25.12 -7.29
CA VAL A 172 27.88 -26.22 -7.15
C VAL A 172 27.42 -26.74 -8.52
N LYS A 173 27.72 -28.00 -8.82
CA LYS A 173 27.22 -28.71 -10.01
C LYS A 173 25.71 -28.95 -9.92
N LEU A 174 25.03 -29.00 -11.06
CA LEU A 174 23.64 -29.46 -11.10
C LEU A 174 23.59 -30.94 -10.69
N PRO A 175 22.59 -31.35 -9.88
CA PRO A 175 22.35 -32.77 -9.67
C PRO A 175 22.05 -33.44 -11.02
N PRO A 176 22.50 -34.69 -11.24
CA PRO A 176 22.12 -35.43 -12.43
C PRO A 176 20.59 -35.49 -12.49
N LEU A 177 20.02 -35.19 -13.66
CA LEU A 177 18.61 -35.40 -13.91
C LEU A 177 18.35 -36.91 -13.73
N LEU A 178 17.67 -37.27 -12.65
CA LEU A 178 17.13 -38.61 -12.48
C LEU A 178 16.01 -38.75 -13.51
N PHE A 179 16.32 -39.45 -14.61
CA PHE A 179 15.32 -39.97 -15.55
C PHE A 179 14.88 -41.37 -15.09
#